data_AF-A0A519GIC7-F1
#
_entry.id   AF-A0A519GIC7-F1
#
_cell.length_a   1.000
_cell.length_b   1.000
_cell.length_c   1.000
_cell.angle_alpha   90.00
_cell.angle_beta   90.00
_cell.angle_gamma   90.00
#
_symmetry.space_group_name_H-M   'P 1'
#
loop_
_entity.id
_entity.type
_entity.pdbx_description
1 polymer ?
#
loop_
_entity_poly.entity_id
_entity_poly.type
_entity_poly.pdbx_seq_one_letter_code
_entity_poly.pdbx_strand_id
1 'polypeptide(L)'
;MEFLLVTLELNPPDGVLAWADRVIDAHPDHRVIVATHAYINTTGALSNQVQRTDQPGNSGAQVFQKLIRPHCNVFLVVNGHFSDGTLGEARRSDQNACGGTVHGILTDFQGRPNGGDGWLRYYRFVPASNEIEAVTYSPTRNEYERDADSSFVLPYDMTVAGGTQPELGSVTVDPGATASIDLPDLPSGTEFEWYASVSDGTATTESARWTVTVSDEVPPLAVDTFSRTSTAGWGTADTGGAWTVNSAAKFTVAGGVGRIAANAGSTLTATLPSVSTTDIDLQTTLAVDKLPQQRLDLTVFTRLIGTGGYAARLKLQPTGALTIEAVRDTTVLATRTLPAGTVTAGTPLRIRIQTQGTAPTTVRARVWTGTTEPTTWHVTATDTTAALQQPGTLRLTSYLSSSATNGPVTVTYDDLRAGSSQTPPPPPPPNAAPTAAFTWTAQGRTVTADSGDSVDADGQIVSRTWSFDGATKTGTTATHTFAQAGTFPVSLTVTDDDGATNTVTKTVTVSDEV
;
A
#
# COMPACT_ATOMS: atom_id res chain seq x y z
N MET A 1 -0.89 16.36 4.29
CA MET A 1 0.01 17.43 4.76
C MET A 1 1.15 17.51 3.76
N GLU A 2 1.35 18.65 3.11
CA GLU A 2 2.45 18.84 2.16
C GLU A 2 3.62 19.56 2.85
N PHE A 3 4.83 19.07 2.59
CA PHE A 3 6.06 19.60 3.16
C PHE A 3 6.99 20.07 2.05
N LEU A 4 7.65 21.19 2.28
CA LEU A 4 8.75 21.67 1.45
C LEU A 4 10.01 21.72 2.29
N LEU A 5 11.02 20.92 1.92
CA LEU A 5 12.33 20.93 2.58
C LEU A 5 13.31 21.76 1.74
N VAL A 6 13.71 22.91 2.27
CA VAL A 6 14.70 23.79 1.63
C VAL A 6 16.05 23.57 2.29
N THR A 7 17.02 23.07 1.55
CA THR A 7 18.39 22.88 2.05
C THR A 7 19.30 23.99 1.53
N LEU A 8 19.97 24.67 2.44
CA LEU A 8 20.88 25.77 2.17
C LEU A 8 22.31 25.36 2.49
N GLU A 9 23.24 25.84 1.68
CA GLU A 9 24.68 25.68 1.93
C GLU A 9 25.15 26.41 3.19
N LEU A 10 26.41 26.20 3.57
CA LEU A 10 27.07 26.97 4.64
C LEU A 10 27.27 28.43 4.19
N ASN A 11 26.81 29.37 5.02
CA ASN A 11 26.80 30.81 4.73
C ASN A 11 26.11 31.13 3.40
N PRO A 12 24.81 30.84 3.25
CA PRO A 12 24.13 31.01 1.97
C PRO A 12 24.23 32.48 1.50
N PRO A 13 24.70 32.73 0.27
CA PRO A 13 24.79 34.07 -0.28
C PRO A 13 23.41 34.65 -0.59
N ASP A 14 23.31 35.96 -0.77
CA ASP A 14 22.02 36.63 -1.00
C ASP A 14 21.27 36.11 -2.23
N GLY A 15 21.98 35.68 -3.27
CA GLY A 15 21.36 35.06 -4.45
C GLY A 15 20.66 33.73 -4.15
N VAL A 16 21.21 32.93 -3.23
CA VAL A 16 20.60 31.66 -2.77
C VAL A 16 19.42 31.94 -1.86
N LEU A 17 19.53 32.93 -0.96
CA LEU A 17 18.38 33.36 -0.15
C LEU A 17 17.24 33.88 -1.02
N ALA A 18 17.52 34.68 -2.04
CA ALA A 18 16.50 35.16 -2.98
C ALA A 18 15.89 34.03 -3.82
N TRP A 19 16.65 32.97 -4.12
CA TRP A 19 16.09 31.77 -4.75
C TRP A 19 15.16 31.01 -3.80
N ALA A 20 15.60 30.78 -2.55
CA ALA A 20 14.81 30.09 -1.54
C ALA A 20 13.50 30.83 -1.25
N ASP A 21 13.56 32.15 -1.16
CA ASP A 21 12.41 33.06 -1.04
C ASP A 21 11.37 32.80 -2.14
N ARG A 22 11.79 32.80 -3.42
CA ARG A 22 10.89 32.48 -4.55
C ARG A 22 10.32 31.07 -4.49
N VAL A 23 11.09 30.08 -4.04
CA VAL A 23 10.62 28.69 -3.93
C VAL A 23 9.57 28.60 -2.82
N ILE A 24 9.81 29.21 -1.66
CA ILE A 24 8.87 29.20 -0.54
C ILE A 24 7.58 29.94 -0.90
N ASP A 25 7.69 31.11 -1.53
CA ASP A 25 6.53 31.90 -1.97
C ASP A 25 5.68 31.20 -3.04
N ALA A 26 6.29 30.34 -3.86
CA ALA A 26 5.58 29.53 -4.84
C ALA A 26 4.77 28.38 -4.21
N HIS A 27 4.99 28.08 -2.93
CA HIS A 27 4.36 26.97 -2.21
C HIS A 27 3.73 27.44 -0.87
N PRO A 28 2.78 28.40 -0.90
CA PRO A 28 2.23 29.01 0.31
C PRO A 28 1.40 28.04 1.18
N ASP A 29 0.97 26.92 0.60
CA ASP A 29 0.23 25.82 1.21
C ASP A 29 1.13 24.74 1.85
N HIS A 30 2.44 24.77 1.55
CA HIS A 30 3.40 23.82 2.09
C HIS A 30 3.92 24.25 3.45
N ARG A 31 4.16 23.26 4.32
CA ARG A 31 4.86 23.46 5.61
C ARG A 31 6.35 23.40 5.37
N VAL A 32 7.06 24.50 5.62
CA VAL A 32 8.46 24.63 5.22
C VAL A 32 9.41 24.29 6.37
N ILE A 33 10.32 23.38 6.07
CA ILE A 33 11.50 23.07 6.90
C ILE A 33 12.72 23.61 6.19
N VAL A 34 13.55 24.36 6.89
CA VAL A 34 14.83 24.83 6.35
C VAL A 34 15.98 24.10 7.02
N ALA A 35 16.81 23.42 6.23
CA ALA A 35 18.05 22.83 6.69
C ALA A 35 19.23 23.71 6.25
N THR A 36 20.10 24.10 7.17
CA THR A 36 21.33 24.83 6.82
C THR A 36 22.46 24.42 7.74
N HIS A 37 23.70 24.59 7.30
CA HIS A 37 24.85 24.10 8.04
C HIS A 37 25.06 24.85 9.36
N ALA A 38 24.93 26.18 9.37
CA ALA A 38 25.16 27.03 10.55
C ALA A 38 24.02 28.04 10.78
N TYR A 39 23.27 27.87 11.87
CA TYR A 39 22.13 28.73 12.20
C TYR A 39 22.13 29.17 13.67
N ILE A 40 21.87 28.26 14.62
CA ILE A 40 21.98 28.52 16.06
C ILE A 40 23.21 27.82 16.63
N ASN A 41 23.84 28.44 17.62
CA ASN A 41 25.02 27.90 18.29
C ASN A 41 24.64 27.06 19.53
N THR A 42 25.66 26.56 20.24
CA THR A 42 25.51 25.73 21.44
C THR A 42 24.79 26.41 22.62
N THR A 43 24.60 27.73 22.59
CA THR A 43 23.79 28.45 23.59
C THR A 43 22.34 28.65 23.16
N GLY A 44 21.97 28.19 21.96
CA GLY A 44 20.68 28.44 21.33
C GLY A 44 20.57 29.85 20.72
N ALA A 45 21.65 30.64 20.71
CA ALA A 45 21.64 31.96 20.08
C ALA A 45 21.79 31.84 18.55
N LEU A 46 21.09 32.68 17.78
CA LEU A 46 21.35 32.85 16.36
C LEU A 46 22.81 33.28 16.18
N SER A 47 23.54 32.58 15.33
CA SER A 47 24.92 32.92 15.03
C SER A 47 24.96 34.24 14.27
N ASN A 48 25.71 35.22 14.80
CA ASN A 48 26.04 36.46 14.10
C ASN A 48 27.32 36.34 13.26
N GLN A 49 27.92 35.14 13.21
CA GLN A 49 29.17 34.91 12.52
C GLN A 49 28.95 34.22 11.17
N VAL A 50 29.56 34.77 10.13
CA VAL A 50 29.76 34.10 8.85
C VAL A 50 30.94 33.15 9.04
N GLN A 51 30.72 31.84 8.85
CA GLN A 51 31.67 30.80 9.28
C GLN A 51 32.90 30.66 8.37
N ARG A 52 32.82 31.19 7.15
CA ARG A 52 33.85 31.08 6.12
C ARG A 52 34.31 32.49 5.76
N THR A 53 35.62 32.69 5.81
CA THR A 53 36.25 33.95 5.41
C THR A 53 36.49 34.04 3.91
N ASP A 54 36.48 32.91 3.21
CA ASP A 54 36.76 32.78 1.77
C ASP A 54 35.50 32.82 0.89
N GLN A 55 34.31 32.74 1.49
CA GLN A 55 33.03 32.90 0.79
C GLN A 55 32.11 33.83 1.57
N PRO A 56 31.87 35.06 1.06
CA PRO A 56 30.95 35.98 1.70
C PRO A 56 29.52 35.44 1.58
N GLY A 57 28.79 35.47 2.68
CA GLY A 57 27.43 34.95 2.75
C GLY A 57 26.72 35.41 4.02
N ASN A 58 25.62 34.76 4.37
CA ASN A 58 24.79 35.16 5.50
C ASN A 58 25.05 34.31 6.74
N SER A 59 25.18 34.98 7.89
CA SER A 59 25.15 34.35 9.21
C SER A 59 23.76 33.81 9.55
N GLY A 60 23.64 32.94 10.56
CA GLY A 60 22.34 32.42 11.01
C GLY A 60 21.33 33.51 11.35
N ALA A 61 21.78 34.59 12.00
CA ALA A 61 20.94 35.76 12.28
C ALA A 61 20.44 36.46 11.01
N GLN A 62 21.28 36.56 9.98
CA GLN A 62 20.89 37.13 8.69
C GLN A 62 19.95 36.20 7.90
N VAL A 63 20.18 34.88 7.94
CA VAL A 63 19.25 33.89 7.36
C VAL A 63 17.87 34.02 8.01
N PHE A 64 17.82 34.15 9.35
CA PHE A 64 16.56 34.36 10.05
C PHE A 64 15.85 35.64 9.56
N GLN A 65 16.54 36.77 9.53
CA GLN A 65 15.91 38.05 9.18
C GLN A 65 15.52 38.14 7.70
N LYS A 66 16.34 37.60 6.79
CA LYS A 66 16.17 37.76 5.35
C LYS A 66 15.24 36.72 4.72
N LEU A 67 15.19 35.50 5.27
CA LEU A 67 14.45 34.39 4.67
C LEU A 67 13.40 33.82 5.64
N ILE A 68 13.79 33.44 6.85
CA ILE A 68 12.88 32.67 7.73
C ILE A 68 11.74 33.53 8.28
N ARG A 69 12.05 34.71 8.83
CA ARG A 69 11.09 35.58 9.48
C ARG A 69 10.01 36.11 8.52
N PRO A 70 10.31 36.48 7.26
CA PRO A 70 9.27 36.92 6.32
C PRO A 70 8.19 35.89 5.98
N HIS A 71 8.51 34.59 5.96
CA HIS A 71 7.56 33.57 5.49
C HIS A 71 6.72 32.97 6.64
N CYS A 72 5.39 33.03 6.50
CA CYS A 72 4.47 32.53 7.53
C CYS A 72 4.49 31.00 7.67
N ASN A 73 4.85 30.28 6.61
CA ASN A 73 4.76 28.83 6.51
C ASN A 73 6.07 28.09 6.85
N VAL A 74 7.14 28.83 7.19
CA VAL A 74 8.35 28.25 7.78
C VAL A 74 8.16 28.07 9.28
N PHE A 75 8.33 26.84 9.76
CA PHE A 75 8.09 26.49 11.17
C PHE A 75 9.27 25.78 11.85
N LEU A 76 10.20 25.21 11.08
CA LEU A 76 11.33 24.47 11.61
C LEU A 76 12.61 24.79 10.82
N VAL A 77 13.68 25.09 11.55
CA VAL A 77 15.03 25.27 11.00
C VAL A 77 15.98 24.33 11.74
N VAL A 78 16.69 23.48 11.01
CA VAL A 78 17.66 22.53 11.57
C VAL A 78 19.08 22.87 11.12
N ASN A 79 20.04 22.79 12.05
CA ASN A 79 21.46 22.99 11.73
C ASN A 79 22.39 22.09 12.54
N GLY A 80 23.65 22.04 12.09
CA GLY A 80 24.77 21.41 12.79
C GLY A 80 25.88 22.44 13.05
N HIS A 81 27.13 22.04 12.75
CA HIS A 81 28.36 22.86 12.72
C HIS A 81 28.89 23.32 14.08
N PHE A 82 28.01 23.65 15.02
CA PHE A 82 28.41 24.18 16.32
C PHE A 82 28.51 23.08 17.38
N SER A 83 29.73 22.88 17.89
CA SER A 83 30.01 22.03 19.03
C SER A 83 31.06 22.65 19.97
N ASP A 84 30.97 22.35 21.26
CA ASP A 84 31.95 22.65 22.30
C ASP A 84 32.25 21.36 23.08
N GLY A 85 33.32 20.67 22.68
CA GLY A 85 33.57 19.29 23.12
C GLY A 85 32.42 18.37 22.69
N THR A 86 31.77 17.72 23.67
CA THR A 86 30.61 16.84 23.42
C THR A 86 29.28 17.58 23.36
N LEU A 87 29.25 18.88 23.68
CA LEU A 87 28.04 19.70 23.60
C LEU A 87 27.81 20.10 22.15
N GLY A 88 26.67 19.70 21.57
CA GLY A 88 26.31 20.06 20.20
C GLY A 88 24.80 19.98 19.96
N GLU A 89 24.03 20.19 21.01
CA GLU A 89 22.57 20.26 20.96
C GLU A 89 22.14 21.58 21.59
N ALA A 90 21.21 22.25 20.93
CA ALA A 90 20.54 23.44 21.45
C ALA A 90 19.21 23.62 20.73
N ARG A 91 18.32 24.40 21.36
CA ARG A 91 17.02 24.76 20.77
C ARG A 91 16.66 26.20 21.07
N ARG A 92 15.91 26.80 20.16
CA ARG A 92 15.27 28.10 20.34
C ARG A 92 13.93 28.14 19.63
N SER A 93 13.08 29.08 20.03
CA SER A 93 11.86 29.42 19.32
C SER A 93 11.83 30.92 19.07
N ASP A 94 11.54 31.29 17.83
CA ASP A 94 11.33 32.68 17.40
C ASP A 94 9.93 32.84 16.81
N GLN A 95 9.48 34.07 16.62
CA GLN A 95 8.26 34.36 15.87
C GLN A 95 8.61 34.83 14.45
N ASN A 96 7.92 34.27 13.46
CA ASN A 96 7.90 34.84 12.11
C ASN A 96 7.03 36.12 12.09
N ALA A 97 7.05 36.85 10.98
CA ALA A 97 6.34 38.11 10.81
C ALA A 97 4.81 37.96 10.93
N CYS A 98 4.29 36.74 10.82
CA CYS A 98 2.88 36.41 10.87
C CYS A 98 2.45 35.91 12.26
N GLY A 99 3.36 35.90 13.23
CA GLY A 99 3.12 35.45 14.61
C GLY A 99 3.25 33.93 14.81
N GLY A 100 3.58 33.17 13.76
CA GLY A 100 3.85 31.73 13.85
C GLY A 100 5.19 31.44 14.52
N THR A 101 5.25 30.36 15.29
CA THR A 101 6.48 29.91 15.95
C THR A 101 7.40 29.22 14.95
N VAL A 102 8.67 29.63 14.93
CA VAL A 102 9.75 28.96 14.22
C VAL A 102 10.69 28.32 15.22
N HIS A 103 10.84 27.00 15.15
CA HIS A 103 11.76 26.26 15.99
C HIS A 103 13.14 26.16 15.32
N GLY A 104 14.18 26.66 15.98
CA GLY A 104 15.57 26.44 15.58
C GLY A 104 16.17 25.31 16.40
N ILE A 105 16.71 24.28 15.75
CA ILE A 105 17.26 23.09 16.41
C ILE A 105 18.69 22.82 15.92
N LEU A 106 19.65 22.87 16.85
CA LEU A 106 21.02 22.44 16.64
C LEU A 106 21.13 20.94 16.98
N THR A 107 21.67 20.18 16.04
CA THR A 107 21.98 18.75 16.16
C THR A 107 23.34 18.49 15.53
N ASP A 108 24.39 18.52 16.34
CA ASP A 108 25.77 18.26 15.93
C ASP A 108 26.46 17.31 16.92
N PHE A 109 26.60 16.05 16.52
CA PHE A 109 27.21 15.03 17.36
C PHE A 109 28.70 14.84 17.08
N GLN A 110 29.30 15.59 16.15
CA GLN A 110 30.66 15.32 15.64
C GLN A 110 31.74 15.29 16.72
N GLY A 111 31.54 16.04 17.81
CA GLY A 111 32.48 16.13 18.95
C GLY A 111 32.33 15.02 19.99
N ARG A 112 31.34 14.13 19.85
CA ARG A 112 31.14 12.97 20.73
C ARG A 112 32.07 11.81 20.34
N PRO A 113 32.25 10.77 21.20
CA PRO A 113 33.15 9.64 20.92
C PRO A 113 32.93 9.00 19.54
N ASN A 114 34.00 8.46 18.96
CA ASN A 114 34.00 7.80 17.65
C ASN A 114 33.40 8.66 16.50
N GLY A 115 33.55 9.99 16.58
CA GLY A 115 33.04 10.92 15.58
C GLY A 115 31.53 11.11 15.63
N GLY A 116 30.93 10.92 16.81
CA GLY A 116 29.49 11.07 17.00
C GLY A 116 28.73 9.77 17.21
N ASP A 117 29.41 8.62 17.27
CA ASP A 117 28.82 7.33 17.65
C ASP A 117 27.52 7.00 16.87
N GLY A 118 27.40 7.47 15.62
CA GLY A 118 26.23 7.28 14.78
C GLY A 118 24.92 7.89 15.33
N TRP A 119 24.98 8.83 16.27
CA TRP A 119 23.79 9.50 16.78
C TRP A 119 23.08 10.26 15.66
N LEU A 120 21.76 10.07 15.57
CA LEU A 120 20.87 10.69 14.60
C LEU A 120 19.65 11.23 15.34
N ARG A 121 19.10 12.35 14.88
CA ARG A 121 17.81 12.85 15.33
C ARG A 121 16.77 12.68 14.24
N TYR A 122 15.62 12.10 14.59
CA TYR A 122 14.45 12.04 13.73
C TYR A 122 13.27 12.73 14.41
N TYR A 123 12.31 13.17 13.60
CA TYR A 123 11.12 13.87 14.05
C TYR A 123 9.88 13.04 13.71
N ARG A 124 8.98 12.88 14.69
CA ARG A 124 7.65 12.31 14.48
C ARG A 124 6.63 13.43 14.57
N PHE A 125 5.89 13.65 13.50
CA PHE A 125 4.79 14.59 13.45
C PHE A 125 3.53 13.89 13.99
N VAL A 126 2.90 14.48 15.01
CA VAL A 126 1.73 13.93 15.69
C VAL A 126 0.55 14.91 15.54
N PRO A 127 -0.19 14.84 14.41
CA PRO A 127 -1.27 15.78 14.13
C PRO A 127 -2.34 15.84 15.21
N ALA A 128 -2.70 14.68 15.78
CA ALA A 128 -3.73 14.55 16.80
C ALA A 128 -3.48 15.40 18.06
N SER A 129 -2.22 15.69 18.39
CA SER A 129 -1.85 16.54 19.53
C SER A 129 -1.25 17.88 19.13
N ASN A 130 -1.15 18.20 17.83
CA ASN A 130 -0.43 19.38 17.34
C ASN A 130 1.01 19.44 17.88
N GLU A 131 1.72 18.33 17.81
CA GLU A 131 3.06 18.18 18.39
C GLU A 131 4.05 17.51 17.43
N ILE A 132 5.31 17.94 17.49
CA ILE A 132 6.44 17.27 16.83
C ILE A 132 7.33 16.69 17.91
N GLU A 133 7.47 15.37 17.92
CA GLU A 133 8.38 14.68 18.82
C GLU A 133 9.76 14.56 18.18
N ALA A 134 10.78 15.10 18.83
CA ALA A 134 12.17 14.89 18.47
C ALA A 134 12.73 13.71 19.26
N VAL A 135 13.38 12.78 18.57
CA VAL A 135 13.98 11.59 19.16
C VAL A 135 15.39 11.38 18.62
N THR A 136 16.35 11.18 19.53
CA THR A 136 17.73 10.85 19.21
C THR A 136 18.00 9.35 19.39
N TYR A 137 18.54 8.72 18.35
CA TYR A 137 18.86 7.28 18.30
C TYR A 137 20.20 7.05 17.61
N SER A 138 20.99 6.10 18.12
CA SER A 138 22.22 5.64 17.47
C SER A 138 22.04 4.22 16.96
N PRO A 139 22.09 3.99 15.63
CA PRO A 139 22.07 2.64 15.06
C PRO A 139 23.31 1.82 15.37
N THR A 140 24.47 2.45 15.53
CA THR A 140 25.74 1.76 15.84
C THR A 140 25.78 1.29 17.28
N ARG A 141 25.10 2.00 18.19
CA ARG A 141 24.97 1.63 19.59
C ARG A 141 23.69 0.85 19.89
N ASN A 142 22.69 0.95 19.01
CA ASN A 142 21.33 0.45 19.22
C ASN A 142 20.70 1.02 20.51
N GLU A 143 20.87 2.33 20.72
CA GLU A 143 20.48 3.04 21.95
C GLU A 143 19.71 4.32 21.64
N TYR A 144 18.78 4.69 22.53
CA TYR A 144 18.08 5.97 22.51
C TYR A 144 18.66 6.91 23.57
N GLU A 145 18.82 8.17 23.22
CA GLU A 145 19.18 9.24 24.16
C GLU A 145 17.92 10.01 24.56
N ARG A 146 17.67 10.12 25.87
CA ARG A 146 16.35 10.52 26.41
C ARG A 146 16.40 11.72 27.34
N ASP A 147 17.54 12.40 27.44
CA ASP A 147 17.58 13.65 28.19
C ASP A 147 16.78 14.75 27.49
N ALA A 148 16.62 15.89 28.16
CA ALA A 148 15.74 16.97 27.72
C ALA A 148 16.18 17.66 26.43
N ASP A 149 17.45 17.49 26.03
CA ASP A 149 18.03 18.09 24.84
C ASP A 149 18.08 17.10 23.67
N SER A 150 18.03 15.79 23.95
CA SER A 150 17.99 14.70 22.96
C SER A 150 16.61 14.10 22.70
N SER A 151 15.64 14.27 23.61
CA SER A 151 14.25 13.86 23.38
C SER A 151 13.28 14.90 23.95
N PHE A 152 12.45 15.47 23.07
CA PHE A 152 11.55 16.56 23.45
C PHE A 152 10.38 16.70 22.48
N VAL A 153 9.40 17.51 22.88
CA VAL A 153 8.20 17.80 22.10
C VAL A 153 8.18 19.28 21.73
N LEU A 154 7.89 19.59 20.47
CA LEU A 154 7.67 20.94 19.97
C LEU A 154 6.18 21.12 19.67
N PRO A 155 5.51 22.16 20.22
CA PRO A 155 4.15 22.48 19.84
C PRO A 155 4.12 23.02 18.41
N TYR A 156 3.31 22.44 17.54
CA TYR A 156 3.14 22.89 16.17
C TYR A 156 1.71 22.62 15.71
N ASP A 157 0.96 23.68 15.43
CA ASP A 157 -0.40 23.58 14.95
C ASP A 157 -0.40 22.98 13.53
N MET A 158 -0.67 21.68 13.45
CA MET A 158 -0.75 20.96 12.19
C MET A 158 -2.12 21.10 11.54
N THR A 159 -3.10 21.71 12.22
CA THR A 159 -4.41 22.03 11.64
C THR A 159 -4.37 23.26 10.75
N VAL A 160 -3.37 24.14 10.95
CA VAL A 160 -3.19 25.37 10.17
C VAL A 160 -1.89 25.33 9.37
N ALA A 161 -1.98 25.06 8.07
CA ALA A 161 -1.11 25.74 7.10
C ALA A 161 -1.79 25.74 5.74
N GLY A 162 -2.18 26.93 5.27
CA GLY A 162 -2.36 27.34 3.86
C GLY A 162 -3.28 26.56 2.92
N GLY A 163 -3.84 25.42 3.32
CA GLY A 163 -4.78 24.64 2.50
C GLY A 163 -6.12 24.50 3.21
N THR A 164 -7.21 24.82 2.51
CA THR A 164 -8.53 24.29 2.84
C THR A 164 -8.39 22.78 2.97
N GLN A 165 -8.75 22.23 4.14
CA GLN A 165 -8.98 20.80 4.22
C GLN A 165 -10.07 20.47 3.19
N PRO A 166 -9.84 19.49 2.30
CA PRO A 166 -10.85 19.14 1.32
C PRO A 166 -12.10 18.69 2.07
N GLU A 167 -13.21 19.40 1.85
CA GLU A 167 -14.51 18.97 2.37
C GLU A 167 -14.82 17.61 1.74
N LEU A 168 -14.84 16.55 2.56
CA LEU A 168 -15.16 15.20 2.09
C LEU A 168 -16.62 15.09 1.62
N GLY A 169 -17.48 15.96 2.16
CA GLY A 169 -18.88 16.13 1.79
C GLY A 169 -19.66 16.84 2.89
N SER A 170 -20.88 17.28 2.57
CA SER A 170 -21.83 17.85 3.52
C SER A 170 -23.25 17.33 3.30
N VAL A 171 -24.01 17.26 4.39
CA VAL A 171 -25.42 16.86 4.38
C VAL A 171 -26.19 17.68 5.41
N THR A 172 -27.41 18.08 5.07
CA THR A 172 -28.36 18.70 6.02
C THR A 172 -29.28 17.61 6.56
N VAL A 173 -29.41 17.52 7.88
CA VAL A 173 -30.28 16.56 8.56
C VAL A 173 -31.16 17.27 9.59
N ASP A 174 -32.33 16.69 9.88
CA ASP A 174 -33.18 17.16 10.96
C ASP A 174 -32.49 16.97 12.34
N PRO A 175 -32.78 17.82 13.34
CA PRO A 175 -32.23 17.67 14.68
C PRO A 175 -32.43 16.27 15.26
N GLY A 176 -31.34 15.60 15.64
CA GLY A 176 -31.34 14.25 16.22
C GLY A 176 -31.31 13.10 15.20
N ALA A 177 -31.32 13.40 13.90
CA ALA A 177 -31.12 12.39 12.85
C ALA A 177 -29.62 12.10 12.60
N THR A 178 -29.33 10.91 12.07
CA THR A 178 -27.97 10.51 11.67
C THR A 178 -27.59 11.15 10.34
N ALA A 179 -26.44 11.84 10.30
CA ALA A 179 -25.80 12.32 9.07
C ALA A 179 -24.85 11.26 8.50
N SER A 180 -24.88 11.06 7.19
CA SER A 180 -23.97 10.16 6.46
C SER A 180 -23.55 10.80 5.15
N ILE A 181 -22.27 10.66 4.80
CA ILE A 181 -21.71 11.05 3.50
C ILE A 181 -20.92 9.86 2.95
N ASP A 182 -20.91 9.70 1.63
CA ASP A 182 -19.99 8.77 0.97
C ASP A 182 -18.61 9.42 0.90
N LEU A 183 -17.57 8.70 1.31
CA LEU A 183 -16.20 9.21 1.22
C LEU A 183 -15.74 9.23 -0.26
N PRO A 184 -14.97 10.25 -0.67
CA PRO A 184 -14.31 10.23 -1.97
C PRO A 184 -13.31 9.06 -2.07
N ASP A 185 -12.88 8.73 -3.28
CA ASP A 185 -11.85 7.71 -3.51
C ASP A 185 -10.54 8.11 -2.81
N LEU A 186 -10.29 7.53 -1.63
CA LEU A 186 -9.10 7.78 -0.83
C LEU A 186 -8.03 6.71 -1.14
N PRO A 187 -6.73 7.09 -1.23
CA PRO A 187 -5.63 6.14 -1.42
C PRO A 187 -5.63 5.00 -0.39
N SER A 188 -5.50 3.77 -0.86
CA SER A 188 -5.43 2.59 0.00
C SER A 188 -4.10 2.47 0.76
N GLY A 189 -4.08 1.64 1.80
CA GLY A 189 -2.96 1.48 2.73
C GLY A 189 -2.65 2.72 3.58
N THR A 190 -3.42 3.80 3.41
CA THR A 190 -3.17 5.10 4.03
C THR A 190 -4.12 5.33 5.18
N GLU A 191 -3.59 5.81 6.30
CA GLU A 191 -4.40 6.29 7.42
C GLU A 191 -4.75 7.77 7.19
N PHE A 192 -6.04 8.07 7.26
CA PHE A 192 -6.60 9.42 7.17
C PHE A 192 -7.17 9.82 8.52
N GLU A 193 -7.06 11.10 8.84
CA GLU A 193 -7.73 11.71 9.96
C GLU A 193 -8.88 12.59 9.46
N TRP A 194 -10.03 12.54 10.12
CA TRP A 194 -11.22 13.31 9.74
C TRP A 194 -12.00 13.81 10.96
N TYR A 195 -12.86 14.79 10.76
CA TYR A 195 -13.84 15.27 11.74
C TYR A 195 -15.11 15.74 11.05
N ALA A 196 -16.18 15.90 11.82
CA ALA A 196 -17.40 16.53 11.38
C ALA A 196 -17.52 17.94 11.98
N SER A 197 -17.99 18.89 11.18
CA SER A 197 -18.44 20.21 11.62
C SER A 197 -19.96 20.29 11.45
N VAL A 198 -20.67 20.64 12.51
CA VAL A 198 -22.13 20.72 12.54
C VAL A 198 -22.54 22.16 12.84
N SER A 199 -23.42 22.72 12.01
CA SER A 199 -23.97 24.06 12.21
C SER A 199 -25.50 24.03 12.27
N ASP A 200 -26.08 24.84 13.16
CA ASP A 200 -27.52 25.11 13.22
C ASP A 200 -27.91 26.42 12.49
N GLY A 201 -26.98 27.01 11.74
CA GLY A 201 -27.13 28.31 11.07
C GLY A 201 -26.84 29.52 11.96
N THR A 202 -26.66 29.33 13.27
CA THR A 202 -26.31 30.39 14.23
C THR A 202 -25.00 30.10 14.98
N ALA A 203 -24.69 28.83 15.21
CA ALA A 203 -23.48 28.34 15.83
C ALA A 203 -22.94 27.13 15.06
N THR A 204 -21.64 26.88 15.19
CA THR A 204 -20.95 25.73 14.59
C THR A 204 -20.13 25.03 15.67
N THR A 205 -20.17 23.70 15.70
CA THR A 205 -19.40 22.85 16.63
C THR A 205 -18.68 21.76 15.85
N GLU A 206 -17.43 21.48 16.22
CA GLU A 206 -16.64 20.37 15.63
C GLU A 206 -16.62 19.14 16.53
N SER A 207 -16.54 17.97 15.93
CA SER A 207 -16.29 16.71 16.63
C SER A 207 -14.83 16.56 17.05
N ALA A 208 -14.55 15.54 17.87
CA ALA A 208 -13.20 14.99 17.97
C ALA A 208 -12.73 14.50 16.59
N ARG A 209 -11.40 14.48 16.41
CA ARG A 209 -10.77 13.88 15.23
C ARG A 209 -10.80 12.36 15.37
N TRP A 210 -11.07 11.67 14.27
CA TRP A 210 -11.06 10.21 14.17
C TRP A 210 -10.10 9.77 13.08
N THR A 211 -9.50 8.60 13.23
CA THR A 211 -8.66 7.98 12.20
C THR A 211 -9.41 6.88 11.46
N VAL A 212 -9.09 6.74 10.17
CA VAL A 212 -9.56 5.64 9.33
C VAL A 212 -8.41 5.17 8.44
N THR A 213 -8.08 3.88 8.50
CA THR A 213 -7.15 3.27 7.54
C THR A 213 -7.96 2.73 6.37
N VAL A 214 -7.69 3.23 5.16
CA VAL A 214 -8.32 2.71 3.95
C VAL A 214 -7.59 1.42 3.58
N SER A 215 -8.17 0.27 3.90
CA SER A 215 -7.56 -1.04 3.60
C SER A 215 -7.70 -1.40 2.11
N ASP A 216 -6.65 -2.01 1.54
CA ASP A 216 -6.73 -2.74 0.25
C ASP A 216 -7.60 -4.01 0.34
N GLU A 217 -7.84 -4.48 1.57
CA GLU A 217 -8.76 -5.57 1.80
C GLU A 217 -10.17 -5.05 1.57
N VAL A 218 -10.67 -5.23 0.33
CA VAL A 218 -12.09 -5.04 0.03
C VAL A 218 -12.85 -5.85 1.08
N PRO A 219 -13.60 -5.19 1.99
CA PRO A 219 -14.25 -5.90 3.07
C PRO A 219 -15.10 -7.02 2.46
N PRO A 220 -15.03 -8.24 3.02
CA PRO A 220 -15.74 -9.36 2.46
C PRO A 220 -17.24 -9.02 2.38
N LEU A 221 -17.81 -9.19 1.19
CA LEU A 221 -19.23 -8.99 0.93
C LEU A 221 -20.12 -9.88 1.82
N ALA A 222 -19.60 -11.05 2.23
CA ALA A 222 -20.21 -11.86 3.27
C ALA A 222 -19.17 -12.58 4.14
N VAL A 223 -19.46 -12.67 5.44
CA VAL A 223 -18.72 -13.48 6.41
C VAL A 223 -19.73 -14.17 7.31
N ASP A 224 -19.52 -15.46 7.53
CA ASP A 224 -20.28 -16.18 8.54
C ASP A 224 -19.40 -17.22 9.24
N THR A 225 -19.02 -16.91 10.48
CA THR A 225 -18.32 -17.78 11.43
C THR A 225 -19.24 -18.77 12.12
N PHE A 226 -20.56 -18.65 11.94
CA PHE A 226 -21.58 -19.48 12.58
C PHE A 226 -21.44 -19.58 14.11
N SER A 227 -20.87 -18.56 14.74
CA SER A 227 -20.64 -18.49 16.19
C SER A 227 -21.92 -18.46 17.03
N ARG A 228 -23.05 -18.10 16.42
CA ARG A 228 -24.38 -18.05 17.04
C ARG A 228 -24.98 -19.44 17.30
N THR A 229 -26.08 -19.47 18.06
CA THR A 229 -26.91 -20.66 18.24
C THR A 229 -28.31 -20.42 17.67
N SER A 230 -28.80 -21.34 16.84
CA SER A 230 -30.14 -21.31 16.24
C SER A 230 -30.69 -22.72 16.07
N THR A 231 -31.92 -22.95 16.53
CA THR A 231 -32.61 -24.24 16.38
C THR A 231 -33.51 -24.32 15.15
N ALA A 232 -33.71 -23.22 14.43
CA ALA A 232 -34.50 -23.18 13.20
C ALA A 232 -34.04 -22.03 12.29
N GLY A 233 -33.46 -22.37 11.15
CA GLY A 233 -32.82 -21.44 10.23
C GLY A 233 -31.39 -21.08 10.65
N TRP A 234 -30.68 -20.42 9.74
CA TRP A 234 -29.34 -19.92 10.03
C TRP A 234 -29.32 -18.50 10.58
N GLY A 235 -30.40 -17.72 10.54
CA GLY A 235 -30.38 -16.34 11.05
C GLY A 235 -29.50 -15.40 10.21
N THR A 236 -28.82 -14.46 10.85
CA THR A 236 -28.02 -13.41 10.16
C THR A 236 -26.54 -13.76 10.16
N ALA A 237 -25.91 -13.64 8.98
CA ALA A 237 -24.46 -13.75 8.84
C ALA A 237 -23.75 -12.58 9.55
N ASP A 238 -22.48 -12.75 9.92
CA ASP A 238 -21.71 -11.69 10.58
C ASP A 238 -21.56 -10.47 9.64
N THR A 239 -21.37 -10.73 8.35
CA THR A 239 -21.44 -9.75 7.25
C THR A 239 -22.24 -10.36 6.10
N GLY A 240 -23.00 -9.54 5.35
CA GLY A 240 -23.76 -9.99 4.17
C GLY A 240 -25.26 -10.27 4.40
N GLY A 241 -25.78 -9.95 5.59
CA GLY A 241 -27.22 -9.92 5.87
C GLY A 241 -27.83 -11.26 6.31
N ALA A 242 -29.17 -11.32 6.28
CA ALA A 242 -29.92 -12.48 6.76
C ALA A 242 -29.93 -13.64 5.75
N TRP A 243 -29.74 -14.87 6.24
CA TRP A 243 -29.92 -16.06 5.42
C TRP A 243 -31.40 -16.34 5.17
N THR A 244 -31.76 -16.48 3.90
CA THR A 244 -33.06 -17.01 3.49
C THR A 244 -32.93 -18.51 3.22
N VAL A 245 -33.61 -19.34 4.02
CA VAL A 245 -33.61 -20.81 3.89
C VAL A 245 -34.98 -21.32 3.45
N ASN A 246 -35.01 -22.41 2.66
CA ASN A 246 -36.28 -22.96 2.16
C ASN A 246 -36.98 -23.93 3.14
N SER A 247 -36.35 -24.29 4.25
CA SER A 247 -36.96 -25.15 5.28
C SER A 247 -36.28 -24.96 6.64
N ALA A 248 -36.72 -23.98 7.44
CA ALA A 248 -36.04 -23.58 8.68
C ALA A 248 -35.70 -24.76 9.62
N ALA A 249 -36.58 -25.75 9.77
CA ALA A 249 -36.35 -26.92 10.62
C ALA A 249 -35.18 -27.83 10.17
N LYS A 250 -34.68 -27.67 8.94
CA LYS A 250 -33.54 -28.41 8.40
C LYS A 250 -32.21 -27.67 8.54
N PHE A 251 -32.25 -26.41 8.98
CA PHE A 251 -31.09 -25.55 9.16
C PHE A 251 -30.95 -25.19 10.63
N THR A 252 -29.79 -25.46 11.21
CA THR A 252 -29.49 -25.09 12.60
C THR A 252 -28.08 -24.53 12.69
N VAL A 253 -27.78 -23.80 13.77
CA VAL A 253 -26.43 -23.33 14.09
C VAL A 253 -26.15 -23.70 15.53
N ALA A 254 -25.03 -24.37 15.80
CA ALA A 254 -24.61 -24.70 17.16
C ALA A 254 -23.13 -25.06 17.20
N GLY A 255 -22.42 -24.65 18.25
CA GLY A 255 -21.00 -25.00 18.42
C GLY A 255 -20.11 -24.48 17.28
N GLY A 256 -20.40 -23.27 16.78
CA GLY A 256 -19.58 -22.61 15.76
C GLY A 256 -19.79 -23.09 14.33
N VAL A 257 -20.80 -23.92 14.04
CA VAL A 257 -21.04 -24.41 12.66
C VAL A 257 -22.52 -24.35 12.28
N GLY A 258 -22.77 -23.95 11.03
CA GLY A 258 -24.08 -24.04 10.38
C GLY A 258 -24.32 -25.47 9.89
N ARG A 259 -25.50 -26.03 10.15
CA ARG A 259 -25.87 -27.40 9.76
C ARG A 259 -27.04 -27.42 8.79
N ILE A 260 -26.97 -28.35 7.84
CA ILE A 260 -28.07 -28.74 6.94
C ILE A 260 -28.35 -30.23 7.14
N ALA A 261 -29.55 -30.59 7.57
CA ALA A 261 -29.98 -31.99 7.71
C ALA A 261 -30.68 -32.49 6.42
N ALA A 262 -29.91 -33.03 5.47
CA ALA A 262 -30.41 -33.43 4.16
C ALA A 262 -31.06 -34.83 4.17
N ASN A 263 -32.35 -34.90 3.87
CA ASN A 263 -33.09 -36.15 3.72
C ASN A 263 -33.09 -36.62 2.26
N ALA A 264 -33.41 -37.89 2.03
CA ALA A 264 -33.50 -38.43 0.68
C ALA A 264 -34.49 -37.62 -0.17
N GLY A 265 -34.04 -37.15 -1.34
CA GLY A 265 -34.83 -36.40 -2.30
C GLY A 265 -35.07 -34.93 -1.93
N SER A 266 -34.54 -34.43 -0.81
CA SER A 266 -34.69 -33.02 -0.43
C SER A 266 -33.63 -32.15 -1.10
N THR A 267 -34.07 -31.08 -1.77
CA THR A 267 -33.20 -29.95 -2.14
C THR A 267 -33.35 -28.86 -1.10
N LEU A 268 -32.28 -28.59 -0.36
CA LEU A 268 -32.24 -27.59 0.70
C LEU A 268 -31.37 -26.43 0.27
N THR A 269 -31.85 -25.20 0.43
CA THR A 269 -31.16 -23.99 -0.01
C THR A 269 -31.03 -22.97 1.11
N ALA A 270 -29.87 -22.31 1.18
CA ALA A 270 -29.61 -21.13 1.99
C ALA A 270 -29.03 -20.04 1.09
N THR A 271 -29.68 -18.88 1.05
CA THR A 271 -29.32 -17.76 0.16
C THR A 271 -29.01 -16.52 0.99
N LEU A 272 -27.98 -15.76 0.60
CA LEU A 272 -27.72 -14.41 1.11
C LEU A 272 -28.20 -13.40 0.07
N PRO A 273 -29.44 -12.90 0.17
CA PRO A 273 -30.02 -12.03 -0.86
C PRO A 273 -29.40 -10.64 -0.88
N SER A 274 -28.79 -10.19 0.22
CA SER A 274 -28.16 -8.87 0.33
C SER A 274 -26.80 -8.79 -0.37
N VAL A 275 -26.22 -9.93 -0.74
CA VAL A 275 -24.97 -9.99 -1.51
C VAL A 275 -25.33 -10.10 -2.98
N SER A 276 -24.92 -9.15 -3.81
CA SER A 276 -25.11 -9.21 -5.26
C SER A 276 -23.93 -8.57 -5.98
N THR A 277 -23.14 -9.36 -6.71
CA THR A 277 -21.96 -8.88 -7.45
C THR A 277 -21.72 -9.73 -8.70
N THR A 278 -20.98 -9.20 -9.67
CA THR A 278 -20.46 -10.00 -10.77
C THR A 278 -19.27 -10.83 -10.28
N ASP A 279 -18.33 -10.24 -9.56
CA ASP A 279 -17.06 -10.88 -9.24
C ASP A 279 -16.98 -11.27 -7.77
N ILE A 280 -16.74 -12.55 -7.51
CA ILE A 280 -16.70 -13.10 -6.16
C ILE A 280 -15.62 -14.17 -6.02
N ASP A 281 -14.93 -14.12 -4.88
CA ASP A 281 -14.06 -15.16 -4.37
C ASP A 281 -14.62 -15.65 -3.04
N LEU A 282 -15.15 -16.87 -3.03
CA LEU A 282 -15.81 -17.46 -1.87
C LEU A 282 -15.02 -18.67 -1.38
N GLN A 283 -14.74 -18.65 -0.08
CA GLN A 283 -14.21 -19.77 0.69
C GLN A 283 -15.20 -20.20 1.77
N THR A 284 -15.28 -21.51 2.03
CA THR A 284 -15.97 -22.06 3.20
C THR A 284 -15.43 -23.46 3.50
N THR A 285 -15.55 -23.87 4.76
CA THR A 285 -15.20 -25.21 5.23
C THR A 285 -16.47 -26.06 5.33
N LEU A 286 -16.42 -27.27 4.79
CA LEU A 286 -17.53 -28.23 4.75
C LEU A 286 -17.15 -29.50 5.52
N ALA A 287 -18.11 -30.18 6.15
CA ALA A 287 -17.93 -31.58 6.55
C ALA A 287 -19.27 -32.33 6.51
N VAL A 288 -19.22 -33.66 6.47
CA VAL A 288 -20.40 -34.53 6.54
C VAL A 288 -20.32 -35.43 7.76
N ASP A 289 -21.43 -35.64 8.45
CA ASP A 289 -21.49 -36.52 9.64
C ASP A 289 -21.27 -38.00 9.28
N LYS A 290 -21.65 -38.41 8.07
CA LYS A 290 -21.44 -39.74 7.48
C LYS A 290 -21.44 -39.66 5.96
N LEU A 291 -20.81 -40.63 5.31
CA LEU A 291 -20.87 -40.74 3.84
C LEU A 291 -22.30 -41.10 3.39
N PRO A 292 -22.80 -40.53 2.28
CA PRO A 292 -24.10 -40.91 1.74
C PRO A 292 -24.06 -42.36 1.24
N GLN A 293 -25.15 -43.12 1.37
CA GLN A 293 -25.24 -44.46 0.74
C GLN A 293 -25.44 -44.39 -0.77
N GLN A 294 -25.80 -43.22 -1.28
CA GLN A 294 -25.93 -42.90 -2.70
C GLN A 294 -25.11 -41.63 -2.96
N ARG A 295 -25.64 -40.67 -3.72
CA ARG A 295 -24.97 -39.41 -4.01
C ARG A 295 -25.48 -38.27 -3.14
N LEU A 296 -24.57 -37.43 -2.66
CA LEU A 296 -24.87 -36.12 -2.09
C LEU A 296 -24.26 -35.03 -2.99
N ASP A 297 -25.08 -34.11 -3.46
CA ASP A 297 -24.68 -32.97 -4.27
C ASP A 297 -24.65 -31.71 -3.38
N LEU A 298 -23.48 -31.07 -3.26
CA LEU A 298 -23.31 -29.78 -2.58
C LEU A 298 -22.96 -28.73 -3.64
N THR A 299 -23.78 -27.71 -3.79
CA THR A 299 -23.58 -26.67 -4.80
C THR A 299 -23.39 -25.31 -4.14
N VAL A 300 -22.28 -24.65 -4.45
CA VAL A 300 -21.92 -23.31 -3.98
C VAL A 300 -22.07 -22.34 -5.15
N PHE A 301 -23.19 -21.63 -5.20
CA PHE A 301 -23.44 -20.58 -6.17
C PHE A 301 -22.77 -19.29 -5.73
N THR A 302 -22.00 -18.74 -6.65
CA THR A 302 -21.25 -17.49 -6.53
C THR A 302 -21.89 -16.35 -7.30
N ARG A 303 -22.69 -16.67 -8.33
CA ARG A 303 -23.48 -15.69 -9.08
C ARG A 303 -24.80 -16.33 -9.50
N LEU A 304 -25.83 -16.19 -8.67
CA LEU A 304 -27.18 -16.67 -8.94
C LEU A 304 -28.12 -15.53 -9.33
N ILE A 305 -28.74 -15.64 -10.51
CA ILE A 305 -29.66 -14.66 -11.11
C ILE A 305 -30.98 -15.38 -11.42
N GLY A 306 -32.01 -15.08 -10.63
CA GLY A 306 -33.27 -15.82 -10.67
C GLY A 306 -33.06 -17.30 -10.33
N THR A 307 -33.30 -18.19 -11.29
CA THR A 307 -33.08 -19.64 -11.14
C THR A 307 -31.78 -20.13 -11.78
N GLY A 308 -31.08 -19.29 -12.53
CA GLY A 308 -29.84 -19.64 -13.20
C GLY A 308 -28.61 -19.05 -12.53
N GLY A 309 -27.43 -19.64 -12.73
CA GLY A 309 -26.21 -19.12 -12.14
C GLY A 309 -24.96 -19.96 -12.35
N TYR A 310 -23.82 -19.40 -11.97
CA TYR A 310 -22.54 -20.08 -11.92
C TYR A 310 -22.24 -20.61 -10.52
N ALA A 311 -21.71 -21.83 -10.46
CA ALA A 311 -21.42 -22.49 -9.20
C ALA A 311 -20.28 -23.52 -9.31
N ALA A 312 -19.79 -23.92 -8.14
CA ALA A 312 -19.05 -25.16 -7.96
C ALA A 312 -20.03 -26.21 -7.41
N ARG A 313 -20.13 -27.35 -8.08
CA ARG A 313 -20.92 -28.50 -7.62
C ARG A 313 -19.99 -29.65 -7.23
N LEU A 314 -20.09 -30.07 -5.97
CA LEU A 314 -19.40 -31.22 -5.41
C LEU A 314 -20.37 -32.41 -5.36
N LYS A 315 -20.04 -33.49 -6.07
CA LYS A 315 -20.80 -34.74 -6.05
C LYS A 315 -20.04 -35.77 -5.22
N LEU A 316 -20.48 -35.99 -3.99
CA LEU A 316 -19.91 -36.95 -3.05
C LEU A 316 -20.57 -38.33 -3.23
N GLN A 317 -19.73 -39.34 -3.41
CA GLN A 317 -20.13 -40.75 -3.58
C GLN A 317 -19.98 -41.56 -2.28
N PRO A 318 -20.57 -42.77 -2.18
CA PRO A 318 -20.50 -43.60 -0.98
C PRO A 318 -19.08 -44.03 -0.58
N THR A 319 -18.16 -44.07 -1.56
CA THR A 319 -16.76 -44.42 -1.35
C THR A 319 -15.91 -43.26 -0.83
N GLY A 320 -16.50 -42.07 -0.63
CA GLY A 320 -15.75 -40.85 -0.34
C GLY A 320 -15.05 -40.24 -1.55
N ALA A 321 -15.26 -40.79 -2.75
CA ALA A 321 -14.84 -40.17 -4.00
C ALA A 321 -15.65 -38.89 -4.24
N LEU A 322 -14.99 -37.85 -4.76
CA LEU A 322 -15.58 -36.53 -4.94
C LEU A 322 -15.39 -36.06 -6.37
N THR A 323 -16.47 -35.76 -7.08
CA THR A 323 -16.39 -35.04 -8.36
C THR A 323 -16.64 -33.56 -8.10
N ILE A 324 -15.70 -32.70 -8.50
CA ILE A 324 -15.86 -31.24 -8.50
C ILE A 324 -16.17 -30.77 -9.92
N GLU A 325 -17.22 -29.97 -10.06
CA GLU A 325 -17.69 -29.42 -11.33
C GLU A 325 -17.80 -27.91 -11.25
N ALA A 326 -17.29 -27.20 -12.26
CA ALA A 326 -17.72 -25.83 -12.55
C ALA A 326 -18.99 -25.94 -13.41
N VAL A 327 -20.09 -25.31 -12.98
CA VAL A 327 -21.38 -25.44 -13.65
C VAL A 327 -22.01 -24.09 -13.99
N ARG A 328 -22.79 -24.10 -15.07
CA ARG A 328 -23.81 -23.11 -15.40
C ARG A 328 -25.16 -23.80 -15.28
N ASP A 329 -25.93 -23.45 -14.27
CA ASP A 329 -27.19 -24.13 -13.91
C ASP A 329 -26.93 -25.64 -13.66
N THR A 330 -27.49 -26.49 -14.51
CA THR A 330 -27.27 -27.94 -14.51
C THR A 330 -26.17 -28.37 -15.50
N THR A 331 -25.77 -27.50 -16.43
CA THR A 331 -24.74 -27.75 -17.44
C THR A 331 -23.36 -27.75 -16.80
N VAL A 332 -22.58 -28.79 -17.06
CA VAL A 332 -21.19 -28.90 -16.59
C VAL A 332 -20.28 -28.21 -17.60
N LEU A 333 -19.54 -27.19 -17.15
CA LEU A 333 -18.57 -26.46 -17.95
C LEU A 333 -17.17 -27.09 -17.87
N ALA A 334 -16.77 -27.53 -16.68
CA ALA A 334 -15.55 -28.29 -16.44
C ALA A 334 -15.77 -29.27 -15.28
N THR A 335 -15.06 -30.40 -15.28
CA THR A 335 -15.20 -31.44 -14.26
C THR A 335 -13.88 -32.12 -13.95
N ARG A 336 -13.70 -32.52 -12.69
CA ARG A 336 -12.60 -33.36 -12.24
C ARG A 336 -13.05 -34.29 -11.13
N THR A 337 -12.65 -35.56 -11.22
CA THR A 337 -12.91 -36.56 -10.17
C THR A 337 -11.67 -36.76 -9.32
N LEU A 338 -11.86 -36.68 -8.00
CA LEU A 338 -10.89 -36.99 -6.97
C LEU A 338 -11.14 -38.43 -6.46
N PRO A 339 -10.07 -39.16 -6.09
CA PRO A 339 -10.15 -40.59 -5.78
C PRO A 339 -11.01 -40.90 -4.55
N ALA A 340 -11.38 -42.17 -4.39
CA ALA A 340 -12.05 -42.66 -3.19
C ALA A 340 -11.26 -42.32 -1.91
N GLY A 341 -11.98 -42.08 -0.81
CA GLY A 341 -11.37 -41.64 0.46
C GLY A 341 -10.95 -40.16 0.52
N THR A 342 -11.15 -39.36 -0.55
CA THR A 342 -10.89 -37.91 -0.50
C THR A 342 -11.70 -37.23 0.60
N VAL A 343 -12.97 -37.62 0.74
CA VAL A 343 -13.84 -37.17 1.82
C VAL A 343 -14.06 -38.32 2.79
N THR A 344 -13.83 -38.04 4.07
CA THR A 344 -14.14 -38.93 5.19
C THR A 344 -15.10 -38.23 6.14
N ALA A 345 -15.97 -39.01 6.80
CA ALA A 345 -16.95 -38.47 7.73
C ALA A 345 -16.27 -37.72 8.88
N GLY A 346 -16.79 -36.54 9.23
CA GLY A 346 -16.25 -35.66 10.28
C GLY A 346 -15.00 -34.87 9.89
N THR A 347 -14.36 -35.15 8.77
CA THR A 347 -13.14 -34.46 8.34
C THR A 347 -13.49 -33.18 7.56
N PRO A 348 -12.92 -32.02 7.92
CA PRO A 348 -13.10 -30.77 7.18
C PRO A 348 -12.56 -30.85 5.74
N LEU A 349 -13.39 -30.41 4.80
CA LEU A 349 -13.09 -30.20 3.39
C LEU A 349 -13.26 -28.70 3.09
N ARG A 350 -12.18 -28.02 2.77
CA ARG A 350 -12.23 -26.61 2.36
C ARG A 350 -12.53 -26.53 0.87
N ILE A 351 -13.36 -25.56 0.50
CA ILE A 351 -13.62 -25.18 -0.89
C ILE A 351 -13.31 -23.71 -1.10
N ARG A 352 -12.68 -23.41 -2.24
CA ARG A 352 -12.61 -22.06 -2.81
C ARG A 352 -13.21 -22.08 -4.21
N ILE A 353 -14.08 -21.13 -4.49
CA ILE A 353 -14.62 -20.88 -5.82
C ILE A 353 -14.48 -19.40 -6.16
N GLN A 354 -14.07 -19.13 -7.40
CA GLN A 354 -14.07 -17.79 -7.98
C GLN A 354 -14.97 -17.72 -9.21
N THR A 355 -15.73 -16.64 -9.32
CA THR A 355 -16.44 -16.22 -10.53
C THR A 355 -15.98 -14.81 -10.85
N GLN A 356 -15.43 -14.60 -12.05
CA GLN A 356 -14.74 -13.36 -12.41
C GLN A 356 -15.03 -12.94 -13.84
N GLY A 357 -15.24 -11.65 -14.05
CA GLY A 357 -15.50 -11.04 -15.34
C GLY A 357 -16.92 -11.25 -15.86
N THR A 358 -17.25 -10.49 -16.90
CA THR A 358 -18.46 -10.61 -17.68
C THR A 358 -18.06 -10.61 -19.16
N ALA A 359 -18.52 -11.60 -19.93
CA ALA A 359 -18.27 -11.78 -21.36
C ALA A 359 -16.77 -11.89 -21.74
N PRO A 360 -16.04 -12.95 -21.33
CA PRO A 360 -16.55 -14.15 -20.65
C PRO A 360 -16.50 -14.05 -19.13
N THR A 361 -17.44 -14.74 -18.49
CA THR A 361 -17.33 -15.09 -17.07
C THR A 361 -16.39 -16.29 -16.92
N THR A 362 -15.36 -16.17 -16.10
CA THR A 362 -14.48 -17.27 -15.70
C THR A 362 -14.97 -17.87 -14.39
N VAL A 363 -15.16 -19.20 -14.34
CA VAL A 363 -15.53 -19.94 -13.13
C VAL A 363 -14.43 -20.94 -12.83
N ARG A 364 -13.87 -20.89 -11.62
CA ARG A 364 -12.82 -21.82 -11.19
C ARG A 364 -13.01 -22.24 -9.74
N ALA A 365 -12.69 -23.50 -9.44
CA ALA A 365 -12.90 -24.05 -8.11
C ALA A 365 -11.83 -25.09 -7.75
N ARG A 366 -11.53 -25.15 -6.45
CA ARG A 366 -10.63 -26.16 -5.87
C ARG A 366 -11.12 -26.55 -4.48
N VAL A 367 -10.77 -27.77 -4.09
CA VAL A 367 -11.06 -28.33 -2.78
C VAL A 367 -9.81 -28.97 -2.20
N TRP A 368 -9.69 -28.99 -0.89
CA TRP A 368 -8.59 -29.64 -0.20
C TRP A 368 -8.96 -30.05 1.23
N THR A 369 -8.25 -31.07 1.72
CA THR A 369 -8.24 -31.45 3.14
C THR A 369 -6.94 -30.94 3.77
N GLY A 370 -6.96 -30.70 5.08
CA GLY A 370 -5.82 -30.08 5.79
C GLY A 370 -5.73 -28.56 5.58
N THR A 371 -4.66 -27.94 6.09
CA THR A 371 -4.55 -26.47 6.21
C THR A 371 -4.00 -25.79 4.96
N THR A 372 -3.18 -26.48 4.16
CA THR A 372 -2.50 -25.87 3.00
C THR A 372 -3.39 -25.88 1.77
N GLU A 373 -3.70 -24.71 1.25
CA GLU A 373 -4.46 -24.55 0.01
C GLU A 373 -3.59 -24.95 -1.22
N PRO A 374 -4.11 -25.78 -2.16
CA PRO A 374 -3.39 -26.13 -3.38
C PRO A 374 -3.21 -24.92 -4.29
N THR A 375 -2.05 -24.77 -4.94
CA THR A 375 -1.80 -23.65 -5.86
C THR A 375 -2.57 -23.77 -7.18
N THR A 376 -2.99 -24.97 -7.57
CA THR A 376 -3.70 -25.24 -8.83
C THR A 376 -5.22 -25.33 -8.65
N TRP A 377 -5.95 -24.85 -9.66
CA TRP A 377 -7.40 -25.02 -9.74
C TRP A 377 -7.73 -26.44 -10.23
N HIS A 378 -8.72 -27.09 -9.61
CA HIS A 378 -9.16 -28.41 -10.05
C HIS A 378 -10.01 -28.33 -11.31
N VAL A 379 -10.80 -27.27 -11.43
CA VAL A 379 -11.62 -26.93 -12.58
C VAL A 379 -11.50 -25.44 -12.87
N THR A 380 -11.41 -25.09 -14.14
CA THR A 380 -11.47 -23.72 -14.68
C THR A 380 -12.25 -23.78 -15.99
N ALA A 381 -13.22 -22.89 -16.18
CA ALA A 381 -13.99 -22.76 -17.40
C ALA A 381 -14.37 -21.30 -17.66
N THR A 382 -14.72 -20.99 -18.90
CA THR A 382 -15.27 -19.69 -19.31
C THR A 382 -16.64 -19.88 -19.94
N ASP A 383 -17.53 -18.89 -19.78
CA ASP A 383 -18.87 -18.89 -20.34
C ASP A 383 -19.36 -17.47 -20.65
N THR A 384 -20.16 -17.31 -21.70
CA THR A 384 -20.63 -16.00 -22.21
C THR A 384 -22.15 -15.85 -22.20
N THR A 385 -22.87 -16.68 -21.44
CA THR A 385 -24.34 -16.67 -21.41
C THR A 385 -24.86 -15.29 -20.97
N ALA A 386 -25.50 -14.56 -21.90
CA ALA A 386 -25.86 -13.16 -21.72
C ALA A 386 -26.67 -12.88 -20.44
N ALA A 387 -27.66 -13.73 -20.12
CA ALA A 387 -28.50 -13.58 -18.93
C ALA A 387 -27.73 -13.64 -17.60
N LEU A 388 -26.51 -14.20 -17.61
CA LEU A 388 -25.66 -14.41 -16.44
C LEU A 388 -24.47 -13.41 -16.33
N GLN A 389 -24.42 -12.40 -17.20
CA GLN A 389 -23.36 -11.39 -17.24
C GLN A 389 -23.69 -10.15 -16.39
N GLN A 390 -24.40 -10.33 -15.29
CA GLN A 390 -24.87 -9.26 -14.39
C GLN A 390 -24.68 -9.69 -12.92
N PRO A 391 -24.77 -8.76 -11.95
CA PRO A 391 -24.64 -9.12 -10.54
C PRO A 391 -25.63 -10.21 -10.10
N GLY A 392 -25.16 -11.16 -9.30
CA GLY A 392 -25.96 -12.27 -8.79
C GLY A 392 -25.67 -12.58 -7.32
N THR A 393 -26.58 -13.33 -6.71
CA THR A 393 -26.56 -13.64 -5.28
C THR A 393 -25.77 -14.89 -4.94
N LEU A 394 -25.41 -15.04 -3.65
CA LEU A 394 -24.79 -16.25 -3.12
C LEU A 394 -25.85 -17.26 -2.66
N ARG A 395 -25.65 -18.53 -2.99
CA ARG A 395 -26.52 -19.62 -2.49
C ARG A 395 -25.74 -20.90 -2.24
N LEU A 396 -25.98 -21.49 -1.08
CA LEU A 396 -25.56 -22.84 -0.75
C LEU A 396 -26.74 -23.78 -0.96
N THR A 397 -26.51 -24.91 -1.63
CA THR A 397 -27.52 -25.93 -1.90
C THR A 397 -27.00 -27.31 -1.51
N SER A 398 -27.86 -28.11 -0.89
CA SER A 398 -27.61 -29.53 -0.63
C SER A 398 -28.74 -30.36 -1.23
N TYR A 399 -28.39 -31.42 -1.94
CA TYR A 399 -29.33 -32.42 -2.44
C TYR A 399 -28.81 -33.83 -2.15
N LEU A 400 -29.57 -34.60 -1.38
CA LEU A 400 -29.30 -36.03 -1.17
C LEU A 400 -30.18 -36.83 -2.12
N SER A 401 -29.60 -37.81 -2.82
CA SER A 401 -30.31 -38.68 -3.75
C SER A 401 -31.58 -39.27 -3.12
N SER A 402 -32.70 -39.27 -3.88
CA SER A 402 -33.98 -39.86 -3.44
C SER A 402 -33.91 -41.35 -3.12
N SER A 403 -32.92 -42.06 -3.67
CA SER A 403 -32.65 -43.48 -3.38
C SER A 403 -31.81 -43.73 -2.13
N ALA A 404 -31.34 -42.68 -1.43
CA ALA A 404 -30.58 -42.84 -0.20
C ALA A 404 -31.49 -43.31 0.95
N THR A 405 -31.05 -44.29 1.74
CA THR A 405 -31.83 -44.76 2.91
C THR A 405 -31.17 -44.40 4.24
N ASN A 406 -29.96 -43.83 4.23
CA ASN A 406 -29.25 -43.39 5.44
C ASN A 406 -29.45 -41.91 5.80
N GLY A 407 -30.54 -41.28 5.34
CA GLY A 407 -30.89 -39.91 5.71
C GLY A 407 -31.28 -39.76 7.19
N PRO A 408 -31.18 -38.55 7.79
CA PRO A 408 -30.51 -37.39 7.20
C PRO A 408 -29.00 -37.59 7.14
N VAL A 409 -28.36 -37.09 6.08
CA VAL A 409 -26.92 -36.84 6.05
C VAL A 409 -26.75 -35.36 6.41
N THR A 410 -26.02 -35.08 7.49
CA THR A 410 -25.83 -33.73 7.99
C THR A 410 -24.57 -33.13 7.38
N VAL A 411 -24.72 -31.96 6.74
CA VAL A 411 -23.62 -31.18 6.21
C VAL A 411 -23.38 -30.00 7.14
N THR A 412 -22.14 -29.82 7.60
CA THR A 412 -21.73 -28.63 8.34
C THR A 412 -21.00 -27.65 7.44
N TYR A 413 -21.23 -26.36 7.68
CA TYR A 413 -20.56 -25.23 7.06
C TYR A 413 -19.90 -24.41 8.17
N ASP A 414 -18.69 -23.94 7.91
CA ASP A 414 -17.93 -23.07 8.80
C ASP A 414 -17.07 -22.11 7.96
N ASP A 415 -16.55 -21.07 8.59
CA ASP A 415 -15.60 -20.10 8.01
C ASP A 415 -16.03 -19.58 6.63
N LEU A 416 -17.30 -19.26 6.44
CA LEU A 416 -17.74 -18.71 5.15
C LEU A 416 -17.20 -17.30 5.01
N ARG A 417 -16.44 -17.04 3.94
CA ARG A 417 -15.93 -15.72 3.58
C ARG A 417 -16.04 -15.54 2.08
N ALA A 418 -16.78 -14.52 1.66
CA ALA A 418 -16.95 -14.16 0.26
C ALA A 418 -16.53 -12.70 0.07
N GLY A 419 -15.48 -12.46 -0.72
CA GLY A 419 -15.01 -11.12 -1.10
C GLY A 419 -15.14 -10.89 -2.59
N SER A 420 -14.83 -9.67 -3.06
CA SER A 420 -14.67 -9.44 -4.49
C SER A 420 -13.49 -10.28 -5.01
N SER A 421 -13.68 -11.00 -6.12
CA SER A 421 -12.56 -11.61 -6.83
C SER A 421 -11.85 -10.50 -7.61
N GLN A 422 -10.93 -9.78 -6.96
CA GLN A 422 -10.14 -8.76 -7.65
C GLN A 422 -9.55 -9.35 -8.93
N THR A 423 -9.73 -8.65 -10.06
CA THR A 423 -8.80 -8.79 -11.19
C THR A 423 -7.40 -8.53 -10.65
N PRO A 424 -6.40 -9.39 -10.92
CA PRO A 424 -5.03 -8.94 -10.79
C PRO A 424 -4.92 -7.62 -11.57
N PRO A 425 -4.23 -6.59 -11.04
CA PRO A 425 -3.96 -5.40 -11.84
C PRO A 425 -3.37 -5.84 -13.19
N PRO A 426 -3.68 -5.15 -14.30
CA PRO A 426 -3.02 -5.44 -15.56
C PRO A 426 -1.50 -5.48 -15.29
N PRO A 427 -0.77 -6.46 -15.87
CA PRO A 427 0.67 -6.49 -15.67
C PRO A 427 1.23 -5.11 -16.04
N PRO A 428 2.16 -4.56 -15.24
CA PRO A 428 2.79 -3.29 -15.59
C PRO A 428 3.31 -3.39 -17.04
N PRO A 429 3.28 -2.28 -17.80
CA PRO A 429 3.80 -2.28 -19.16
C PRO A 429 5.21 -2.91 -19.15
N PRO A 430 5.55 -3.78 -20.13
CA PRO A 430 6.87 -4.38 -20.18
C PRO A 430 7.96 -3.29 -20.19
N ASN A 431 8.96 -3.41 -19.31
CA ASN A 431 10.10 -2.49 -19.27
C ASN A 431 10.74 -2.35 -20.67
N ALA A 432 10.96 -1.11 -21.12
CA ALA A 432 11.69 -0.79 -22.33
C ALA A 432 13.16 -0.46 -22.01
N ALA A 433 14.09 -1.27 -22.50
CA ALA A 433 15.51 -1.06 -22.24
C ALA A 433 16.00 0.36 -22.62
N PRO A 434 16.93 0.95 -21.84
CA PRO A 434 17.40 2.32 -22.04
C PRO A 434 18.11 2.49 -23.39
N THR A 435 18.23 3.73 -23.86
CA THR A 435 19.01 4.08 -25.05
C THR A 435 20.36 4.64 -24.62
N ALA A 436 21.43 3.88 -24.88
CA ALA A 436 22.80 4.30 -24.60
C ALA A 436 23.30 5.31 -25.65
N ALA A 437 23.74 6.48 -25.21
CA ALA A 437 24.35 7.49 -26.07
C ALA A 437 25.42 8.29 -25.31
N PHE A 438 26.50 8.64 -26.01
CA PHE A 438 27.56 9.47 -25.43
C PHE A 438 28.24 10.39 -26.43
N THR A 439 28.84 11.46 -25.91
CA THR A 439 29.78 12.34 -26.61
C THR A 439 31.17 12.20 -25.99
N TRP A 440 32.20 12.69 -26.69
CA TRP A 440 33.56 12.68 -26.16
C TRP A 440 34.37 13.88 -26.66
N THR A 441 35.40 14.22 -25.90
CA THR A 441 36.47 15.14 -26.29
C THR A 441 37.81 14.46 -26.11
N ALA A 442 38.78 14.77 -26.98
CA ALA A 442 40.14 14.27 -26.90
C ALA A 442 41.13 15.43 -26.79
N GLN A 443 42.10 15.32 -25.88
CA GLN A 443 43.23 16.25 -25.72
C GLN A 443 44.51 15.41 -25.61
N GLY A 444 45.32 15.43 -26.68
CA GLY A 444 46.39 14.45 -26.88
C GLY A 444 45.87 13.01 -26.75
N ARG A 445 46.49 12.24 -25.86
CA ARG A 445 46.13 10.84 -25.57
C ARG A 445 44.99 10.66 -24.56
N THR A 446 44.42 11.74 -24.04
CA THR A 446 43.37 11.69 -23.01
C THR A 446 42.00 11.96 -23.61
N VAL A 447 41.05 11.06 -23.35
CA VAL A 447 39.64 11.18 -23.74
C VAL A 447 38.79 11.40 -22.51
N THR A 448 37.87 12.37 -22.58
CA THR A 448 36.78 12.54 -21.62
C THR A 448 35.46 12.28 -22.34
N ALA A 449 34.74 11.24 -21.93
CA ALA A 449 33.44 10.85 -22.47
C ALA A 449 32.31 11.20 -21.50
N ASP A 450 31.13 11.53 -22.04
CA ASP A 450 29.95 11.98 -21.29
C ASP A 450 28.69 11.28 -21.81
N SER A 451 27.94 10.65 -20.90
CA SER A 451 26.71 9.90 -21.20
C SER A 451 25.44 10.75 -21.13
N GLY A 452 25.52 12.08 -21.08
CA GLY A 452 24.38 12.98 -20.84
C GLY A 452 23.23 12.82 -21.84
N ASP A 453 23.52 12.29 -23.03
CA ASP A 453 22.53 12.00 -24.08
C ASP A 453 21.81 10.64 -23.91
N SER A 454 22.22 9.82 -22.93
CA SER A 454 21.55 8.55 -22.65
C SER A 454 20.20 8.79 -21.97
N VAL A 455 19.17 8.12 -22.47
CA VAL A 455 17.79 8.29 -21.99
C VAL A 455 17.13 6.95 -21.73
N ASP A 456 16.15 6.97 -20.85
CA ASP A 456 15.23 5.89 -20.61
C ASP A 456 13.80 6.43 -20.80
N ALA A 457 12.97 5.69 -21.52
CA ALA A 457 11.68 6.18 -22.01
C ALA A 457 10.54 5.95 -21.00
N ASP A 458 10.67 4.93 -20.17
CA ASP A 458 9.71 4.52 -19.14
C ASP A 458 10.30 4.48 -17.72
N GLY A 459 11.64 4.63 -17.58
CA GLY A 459 12.32 4.62 -16.30
C GLY A 459 13.45 5.65 -16.14
N GLN A 460 14.41 5.33 -15.27
CA GLN A 460 15.63 6.09 -15.04
C GLN A 460 16.87 5.23 -15.18
N ILE A 461 17.93 5.78 -15.78
CA ILE A 461 19.23 5.12 -15.83
C ILE A 461 19.92 5.16 -14.46
N VAL A 462 20.00 4.02 -13.78
CA VAL A 462 20.62 3.85 -12.46
C VAL A 462 22.10 3.47 -12.52
N SER A 463 22.59 2.94 -13.65
CA SER A 463 23.98 2.50 -13.79
C SER A 463 24.59 2.88 -15.14
N ARG A 464 25.88 3.25 -15.14
CA ARG A 464 26.67 3.67 -16.30
C ARG A 464 28.07 3.09 -16.19
N THR A 465 28.44 2.25 -17.14
CA THR A 465 29.75 1.58 -17.18
C THR A 465 30.42 1.84 -18.52
N TRP A 466 31.65 2.32 -18.47
CA TRP A 466 32.48 2.65 -19.62
C TRP A 466 33.57 1.60 -19.80
N SER A 467 33.88 1.27 -21.05
CA SER A 467 35.07 0.49 -21.42
C SER A 467 35.92 1.30 -22.39
N PHE A 468 37.17 1.55 -22.02
CA PHE A 468 38.21 2.12 -22.87
C PHE A 468 39.29 1.06 -22.97
N ASP A 469 39.66 0.60 -24.17
CA ASP A 469 40.74 -0.40 -24.39
C ASP A 469 40.78 -1.62 -23.43
N GLY A 470 39.62 -2.02 -22.87
CA GLY A 470 39.49 -3.10 -21.89
C GLY A 470 39.52 -2.63 -20.42
N ALA A 471 39.95 -1.40 -20.14
CA ALA A 471 39.82 -0.75 -18.84
C ALA A 471 38.37 -0.28 -18.59
N THR A 472 37.84 -0.57 -17.40
CA THR A 472 36.45 -0.24 -17.03
C THR A 472 36.39 0.98 -16.10
N LYS A 473 35.42 1.87 -16.31
CA LYS A 473 35.11 3.04 -15.45
C LYS A 473 33.59 3.16 -15.25
N THR A 474 33.15 3.95 -14.28
CA THR A 474 31.72 4.18 -14.01
C THR A 474 31.42 5.66 -13.82
N GLY A 475 30.14 6.03 -13.94
CA GLY A 475 29.65 7.41 -13.74
C GLY A 475 29.17 8.08 -15.02
N THR A 476 28.56 9.26 -14.90
CA THR A 476 28.03 10.04 -16.04
C THR A 476 29.13 10.53 -16.98
N THR A 477 30.30 10.83 -16.43
CA THR A 477 31.50 11.21 -17.19
C THR A 477 32.65 10.27 -16.85
N ALA A 478 33.48 9.92 -17.83
CA ALA A 478 34.67 9.12 -17.61
C ALA A 478 35.86 9.61 -18.44
N THR A 479 37.04 9.69 -17.80
CA THR A 479 38.29 10.11 -18.44
C THR A 479 39.29 8.96 -18.50
N HIS A 480 39.93 8.75 -19.65
CA HIS A 480 40.94 7.71 -19.88
C HIS A 480 42.11 8.22 -20.73
N THR A 481 43.33 7.78 -20.42
CA THR A 481 44.54 8.13 -21.19
C THR A 481 45.13 6.89 -21.85
N PHE A 482 45.19 6.89 -23.18
CA PHE A 482 45.72 5.76 -23.95
C PHE A 482 47.25 5.72 -23.93
N ALA A 483 47.82 4.51 -23.98
CA ALA A 483 49.28 4.31 -23.93
C ALA A 483 49.99 4.80 -25.21
N GLN A 484 49.31 4.77 -26.36
CA GLN A 484 49.84 5.16 -27.66
C GLN A 484 48.79 5.97 -28.43
N ALA A 485 49.24 6.83 -29.35
CA ALA A 485 48.34 7.43 -30.34
C ALA A 485 47.72 6.35 -31.24
N GLY A 486 46.48 6.57 -31.68
CA GLY A 486 45.75 5.59 -32.47
C GLY A 486 44.25 5.73 -32.35
N THR A 487 43.56 4.70 -32.83
CA THR A 487 42.09 4.64 -32.87
C THR A 487 41.61 3.48 -32.02
N PHE A 488 40.75 3.77 -31.04
CA PHE A 488 40.35 2.82 -30.00
C PHE A 488 38.82 2.74 -29.90
N PRO A 489 38.25 1.55 -29.66
CA PRO A 489 36.83 1.42 -29.33
C PRO A 489 36.58 1.90 -27.90
N VAL A 490 35.55 2.73 -27.74
CA VAL A 490 35.01 3.15 -26.43
C VAL A 490 33.55 2.71 -26.36
N SER A 491 33.20 1.95 -25.33
CA SER A 491 31.84 1.44 -25.10
C SER A 491 31.23 2.06 -23.85
N LEU A 492 29.94 2.36 -23.91
CA LEU A 492 29.10 2.73 -22.77
C LEU A 492 27.97 1.72 -22.65
N THR A 493 27.85 1.10 -21.48
CA THR A 493 26.71 0.28 -21.06
C THR A 493 25.90 1.05 -20.03
N VAL A 494 24.61 1.21 -20.26
CA VAL A 494 23.66 1.82 -19.32
C VAL A 494 22.64 0.78 -18.84
N THR A 495 22.20 0.92 -17.60
CA THR A 495 21.19 0.06 -16.94
C THR A 495 20.07 0.92 -16.38
N ASP A 496 18.82 0.56 -16.65
CA ASP A 496 17.64 1.19 -16.06
C ASP A 496 17.32 0.69 -14.64
N ASP A 497 16.36 1.33 -13.99
CA ASP A 497 15.85 1.00 -12.66
C ASP A 497 15.12 -0.35 -12.57
N ASP A 498 14.75 -0.92 -13.72
CA ASP A 498 14.12 -2.24 -13.86
C ASP A 498 15.09 -3.36 -14.30
N GLY A 499 16.39 -3.04 -14.38
CA GLY A 499 17.49 -3.96 -14.65
C GLY A 499 17.77 -4.29 -16.12
N ALA A 500 17.07 -3.70 -17.10
CA ALA A 500 17.44 -3.87 -18.51
C ALA A 500 18.61 -2.96 -18.88
N THR A 501 19.34 -3.37 -19.93
CA THR A 501 20.62 -2.76 -20.30
C THR A 501 20.75 -2.53 -21.78
N ASN A 502 21.51 -1.50 -22.16
CA ASN A 502 21.89 -1.24 -23.54
C ASN A 502 23.35 -0.79 -23.62
N THR A 503 24.04 -1.16 -24.70
CA THR A 503 25.44 -0.81 -24.93
C THR A 503 25.64 -0.14 -26.29
N VAL A 504 26.33 0.99 -26.30
CA VAL A 504 26.78 1.66 -27.52
C VAL A 504 28.30 1.71 -27.56
N THR A 505 28.89 1.47 -28.75
CA THR A 505 30.34 1.56 -28.98
C THR A 505 30.62 2.57 -30.07
N LYS A 506 31.53 3.50 -29.81
CA LYS A 506 32.05 4.45 -30.80
C LYS A 506 33.56 4.36 -30.90
N THR A 507 34.07 4.68 -32.08
CA THR A 507 35.49 4.67 -32.38
C THR A 507 36.07 6.06 -32.10
N VAL A 508 37.05 6.14 -31.20
CA VAL A 508 37.69 7.39 -30.77
C VAL A 508 39.15 7.41 -31.22
N THR A 509 39.58 8.50 -31.86
CA THR A 509 40.97 8.71 -32.28
C THR A 509 41.67 9.68 -31.33
N VAL A 510 42.90 9.34 -30.94
CA VAL A 510 43.79 10.15 -30.09
C VAL A 510 45.17 10.30 -30.73
N SER A 511 45.82 11.45 -30.49
CA SER A 511 47.12 11.82 -31.07
C SER A 511 48.16 12.15 -30.00
N ASP A 512 49.43 12.19 -30.38
CA ASP A 512 50.52 12.62 -29.48
C ASP A 512 50.63 14.16 -29.38
N GLU A 513 49.97 14.89 -30.27
CA GLU A 513 49.87 16.35 -30.23
C GLU A 513 48.69 16.80 -29.35
N VAL A 514 48.93 17.75 -28.46
CA VAL A 514 47.95 18.36 -27.53
C VAL A 514 47.32 19.60 -28.13
#